data_AF-A0A8S2ZJP1-F1
#
_entry.id   AF-A0A8S2ZJP1-F1
#
_cell.length_a   1.000
_cell.length_b   1.000
_cell.length_c   1.000
_cell.angle_alpha   90.00
_cell.angle_beta   90.00
_cell.angle_gamma   90.00
#
_symmetry.space_group_name_H-M   'P 1'
#
loop_
_entity.id
_entity.type
_entity.pdbx_description
1 polymer ?
#
loop_
_entity_poly.entity_id
_entity_poly.type
_entity_poly.pdbx_seq_one_letter_code
_entity_poly.pdbx_strand_id
1 'polypeptide(L)'
;NYTQKEDCDIAISIKLNFWSQIIRSRINYLEHYKHHIYERIKHSHVFAIPKWSKLTAEIEAPYEFRLSFSIMEAILAKSRSANQKLLNRIARTIYYKHLKMETGDKPKIPSYIIKTCVLWICEIFDIEQDAQQHLAIKFIEYVRRKLETG
;
A
#
# COMPACT_ATOMS: atom_id res chain seq x y z
N ASN A 1 -5.27 -4.18 -34.06
CA ASN A 1 -4.15 -3.39 -33.49
C ASN A 1 -4.71 -2.25 -32.67
N TYR A 2 -5.07 -2.49 -31.41
CA TYR A 2 -5.44 -1.42 -30.48
C TYR A 2 -4.16 -0.99 -29.75
N THR A 3 -3.63 0.18 -30.07
CA THR A 3 -2.62 0.83 -29.25
C THR A 3 -3.30 1.19 -27.92
N GLN A 4 -3.03 0.43 -26.86
CA GLN A 4 -3.43 0.82 -25.51
C GLN A 4 -2.79 2.18 -25.21
N LYS A 5 -3.59 3.23 -25.05
CA LYS A 5 -3.11 4.48 -24.44
C LYS A 5 -2.77 4.15 -23.00
N GLU A 6 -1.50 4.26 -22.65
CA GLU A 6 -1.06 4.20 -21.26
C GLU A 6 -1.28 5.57 -20.63
N ASP A 7 -2.14 5.64 -19.61
CA ASP A 7 -2.29 6.84 -18.81
C ASP A 7 -1.06 7.00 -17.90
N CYS A 8 -0.47 8.19 -17.90
CA CYS A 8 0.70 8.52 -17.08
C CYS A 8 0.34 9.64 -16.10
N ASP A 9 0.41 9.33 -14.80
CA ASP A 9 0.22 10.30 -13.72
C ASP A 9 1.55 10.92 -13.30
N ILE A 10 1.68 12.24 -13.41
CA ILE A 10 2.82 13.00 -12.87
C ILE A 10 2.42 13.60 -11.52
N ALA A 11 3.08 13.17 -10.44
CA ALA A 11 2.84 13.67 -9.09
C ALA A 11 3.96 14.61 -8.63
N ILE A 12 3.61 15.87 -8.38
CA ILE A 12 4.52 16.83 -7.73
C ILE A 12 4.67 16.44 -6.26
N SER A 13 5.89 16.46 -5.74
CA SER A 13 6.15 16.10 -4.35
C SER A 13 7.29 16.90 -3.74
N ILE A 14 7.19 17.15 -2.44
CA ILE A 14 8.24 17.79 -1.64
C ILE A 14 8.99 16.69 -0.90
N LYS A 15 10.29 16.61 -1.11
CA LYS A 15 11.18 15.71 -0.36
C LYS A 15 11.30 16.22 1.08
N LEU A 16 11.00 15.37 2.05
CA LEU A 16 11.19 15.68 3.47
C LEU A 16 12.56 15.18 3.92
N ASN A 17 13.28 16.01 4.67
CA ASN A 17 14.62 15.70 5.19
C ASN A 17 14.58 15.01 6.56
N PHE A 18 13.39 14.74 7.09
CA PHE A 18 13.24 14.10 8.39
C PHE A 18 12.13 13.06 8.37
N TRP A 19 12.22 12.13 9.32
CA TRP A 19 11.19 11.16 9.62
C TRP A 19 10.56 11.58 10.94
N SER A 20 9.23 11.71 10.97
CA SER A 20 8.57 11.90 12.25
C SER A 20 8.77 10.66 13.13
N GLN A 21 8.75 10.85 14.45
CA GLN A 21 8.91 9.75 15.42
C GLN A 21 7.85 8.66 15.22
N ILE A 22 6.65 9.04 14.78
CA ILE A 22 5.54 8.12 14.45
C ILE A 22 5.92 7.18 13.29
N ILE A 23 6.64 7.67 12.28
CA ILE A 23 7.06 6.84 11.14
C ILE A 23 8.16 5.87 11.60
N ARG A 24 9.12 6.37 12.38
CA ARG A 24 10.22 5.53 12.91
C ARG A 24 9.67 4.38 13.75
N SER A 25 8.76 4.64 14.69
CA SER A 25 8.19 3.59 15.52
C SER A 25 7.45 2.53 14.70
N ARG A 26 6.80 2.91 13.60
CA ARG A 26 6.08 1.98 12.72
C ARG A 26 6.98 1.12 11.83
N ILE A 27 8.24 1.49 11.59
CA ILE A 27 9.16 0.67 10.78
C ILE A 27 10.16 -0.12 11.63
N ASN A 28 10.30 0.18 12.92
CA ASN A 28 11.28 -0.47 13.79
C ASN A 28 11.09 -1.98 13.91
N TYR A 29 9.88 -2.51 13.68
CA TYR A 29 9.71 -3.96 13.62
C TYR A 29 10.60 -4.60 12.52
N LEU A 30 10.82 -3.90 11.39
CA LEU A 30 11.69 -4.39 10.32
C LEU A 30 13.15 -4.54 10.76
N GLU A 31 13.59 -3.80 11.78
CA GLU A 31 14.96 -3.88 12.31
C GLU A 31 15.28 -5.31 12.77
N HIS A 32 14.32 -5.98 13.42
CA HIS A 32 14.49 -7.31 13.97
C HIS A 32 14.19 -8.42 12.95
N TYR A 33 13.21 -8.23 12.07
CA TYR A 33 12.76 -9.29 11.16
C TYR A 33 13.45 -9.26 9.78
N LYS A 34 13.81 -8.06 9.29
CA LYS A 34 14.40 -7.87 7.96
C LYS A 34 15.43 -6.73 7.98
N HIS A 35 16.47 -6.87 8.81
CA HIS A 35 17.48 -5.83 9.06
C HIS A 35 18.04 -5.19 7.78
N HIS A 36 18.42 -5.99 6.77
CA HIS A 36 18.94 -5.46 5.49
C HIS A 36 17.92 -4.59 4.73
N ILE A 37 16.62 -4.80 4.91
CA ILE A 37 15.56 -3.96 4.35
C ILE A 37 15.41 -2.69 5.19
N TYR A 38 15.42 -2.83 6.51
CA TYR A 38 15.37 -1.71 7.45
C TYR A 38 16.49 -0.69 7.16
N GLU A 39 17.73 -1.17 6.99
CA GLU A 39 18.88 -0.33 6.63
C GLU A 39 18.66 0.47 5.34
N ARG A 40 18.02 -0.14 4.34
CA ARG A 40 17.70 0.56 3.08
C ARG A 40 16.57 1.56 3.25
N ILE A 41 15.58 1.22 4.08
CA ILE A 41 14.41 2.03 4.32
C ILE A 41 14.76 3.24 5.18
N LYS A 42 15.53 3.11 6.26
CA LYS A 42 15.84 4.20 7.19
C LYS A 42 16.58 5.38 6.55
N HIS A 43 17.31 5.12 5.46
CA HIS A 43 18.01 6.14 4.67
C HIS A 43 17.17 6.67 3.50
N SER A 44 15.96 6.13 3.27
CA SER A 44 15.07 6.60 2.23
C SER A 44 14.32 7.88 2.64
N HIS A 45 13.86 8.61 1.63
CA HIS A 45 13.14 9.85 1.83
C HIS A 45 11.63 9.62 1.92
N VAL A 46 10.97 10.39 2.80
CA VAL A 46 9.52 10.56 2.81
C VAL A 46 9.19 11.76 1.94
N PHE A 47 8.07 11.69 1.22
CA PHE A 47 7.61 12.78 0.37
C PHE A 47 6.29 13.34 0.88
N ALA A 48 6.07 14.63 0.74
CA ALA A 48 4.78 15.27 0.94
C ALA A 48 4.17 15.59 -0.43
N ILE A 49 2.97 15.08 -0.69
CA ILE A 49 2.25 15.27 -1.94
C ILE A 49 1.04 16.17 -1.67
N PRO A 50 0.86 17.28 -2.42
CA PRO A 50 -0.32 18.12 -2.27
C PRO A 50 -1.58 17.33 -2.67
N LYS A 51 -2.62 17.47 -1.88
CA LYS A 51 -3.93 16.86 -2.09
C LYS A 51 -5.00 17.86 -1.73
N TRP A 52 -6.10 17.84 -2.49
CA TRP A 52 -7.28 18.62 -2.15
C TRP A 52 -7.87 18.17 -0.81
N SER A 53 -7.98 19.12 0.12
CA SER A 53 -8.68 18.89 1.38
C SER A 53 -10.17 18.66 1.08
N LYS A 54 -10.74 17.62 1.68
CA LYS A 54 -12.20 17.37 1.64
C LYS A 54 -12.96 18.03 2.80
N LEU A 55 -12.23 18.58 3.78
CA LEU A 55 -12.76 19.03 5.06
C LEU A 55 -13.04 20.53 5.12
N THR A 56 -12.66 21.28 4.09
CA THR A 56 -12.59 22.74 4.15
C THR A 56 -13.18 23.36 2.90
N ALA A 57 -14.50 23.33 2.78
CA ALA A 57 -15.21 24.18 1.82
C ALA A 57 -15.11 25.68 2.20
N GLU A 58 -14.65 25.99 3.42
CA GLU A 58 -14.70 27.33 4.03
C GLU A 58 -13.34 27.88 4.48
N ILE A 59 -12.21 27.20 4.23
CA ILE A 59 -10.87 27.70 4.63
C ILE A 59 -10.04 28.05 3.39
N GLU A 60 -9.40 29.23 3.41
CA GLU A 60 -8.57 29.84 2.35
C GLU A 60 -7.37 29.00 1.86
N ALA A 61 -7.11 27.83 2.47
CA ALA A 61 -6.06 26.89 2.06
C ALA A 61 -6.68 25.58 1.53
N PRO A 62 -6.94 25.47 0.21
CA PRO A 62 -7.62 24.30 -0.36
C PRO A 62 -6.75 23.02 -0.43
N TYR A 63 -5.48 23.10 -0.03
CA TYR A 63 -4.52 22.02 -0.16
C TYR A 63 -3.96 21.57 1.18
N GLU A 64 -4.02 20.26 1.42
CA GLU A 64 -3.31 19.57 2.49
C GLU A 64 -2.12 18.79 1.89
N PHE A 65 -1.09 18.57 2.70
CA PHE A 65 0.00 17.67 2.31
C PHE A 65 -0.24 16.28 2.89
N ARG A 66 -0.26 15.28 2.02
CA ARG A 66 -0.27 13.88 2.43
C ARG A 66 1.13 13.29 2.33
N LEU A 67 1.55 12.57 3.37
CA LEU A 67 2.79 11.80 3.34
C LEU A 67 2.70 10.65 2.32
N SER A 68 3.79 10.46 1.58
CA SER A 68 3.98 9.41 0.59
C SER A 68 5.22 8.61 0.92
N PHE A 69 5.03 7.29 0.93
CA PHE A 69 6.03 6.28 1.27
C PHE A 69 6.39 5.41 0.06
N SER A 70 6.11 5.87 -1.17
CA SER A 70 6.24 5.08 -2.39
C SER A 70 7.62 4.46 -2.59
N ILE A 71 8.70 5.16 -2.18
CA ILE A 71 10.06 4.60 -2.22
C ILE A 71 10.23 3.42 -1.26
N MET A 72 9.73 3.53 -0.03
CA MET A 72 9.77 2.45 0.95
C MET A 72 8.93 1.26 0.49
N GLU A 73 7.73 1.52 -0.02
CA GLU A 73 6.88 0.48 -0.60
C GLU A 73 7.56 -0.23 -1.77
N ALA A 74 8.30 0.49 -2.61
CA ALA A 74 9.05 -0.11 -3.71
C ALA A 74 10.23 -0.98 -3.21
N ILE A 75 10.93 -0.54 -2.16
CA ILE A 75 11.98 -1.34 -1.51
C ILE A 75 11.36 -2.63 -0.95
N LEU A 76 10.28 -2.52 -0.18
CA LEU A 76 9.55 -3.65 0.40
C LEU A 76 9.04 -4.61 -0.69
N ALA A 77 8.50 -4.09 -1.78
CA ALA A 77 7.98 -4.89 -2.88
C ALA A 77 9.07 -5.73 -3.56
N LYS A 78 10.29 -5.18 -3.73
CA LYS A 78 11.42 -5.88 -4.36
C LYS A 78 11.96 -7.01 -3.48
N SER A 79 11.91 -6.85 -2.16
CA SER A 79 12.36 -7.85 -1.19
C SER A 79 11.32 -8.94 -0.88
N ARG A 80 10.19 -8.95 -1.58
CA ARG A 80 9.14 -9.96 -1.33
C ARG A 80 9.59 -11.35 -1.74
N SER A 81 9.27 -12.33 -0.90
CA SER A 81 9.37 -13.75 -1.22
C SER A 81 8.41 -14.16 -2.34
N ALA A 82 8.52 -15.40 -2.80
CA ALA A 82 7.61 -15.95 -3.82
C ALA A 82 6.15 -15.93 -3.35
N ASN A 83 5.88 -16.35 -2.10
CA ASN A 83 4.53 -16.37 -1.54
C ASN A 83 3.98 -14.97 -1.31
N GLN A 84 4.79 -14.02 -0.85
CA GLN A 84 4.39 -12.60 -0.72
C GLN A 84 4.04 -11.98 -2.08
N LYS A 85 4.78 -12.33 -3.14
CA LYS A 85 4.46 -11.90 -4.52
C LYS A 85 3.17 -12.54 -5.03
N LEU A 86 2.95 -13.83 -4.75
CA LEU A 86 1.73 -14.55 -5.13
C LEU A 86 0.51 -13.99 -4.41
N LEU A 87 0.58 -13.78 -3.09
CA LEU A 87 -0.47 -13.12 -2.30
C LEU A 87 -0.84 -11.76 -2.91
N ASN A 88 0.14 -10.94 -3.26
CA ASN A 88 -0.10 -9.65 -3.92
C ASN A 88 -0.80 -9.79 -5.28
N ARG A 89 -0.48 -10.84 -6.05
CA ARG A 89 -1.14 -11.13 -7.33
C ARG A 89 -2.59 -11.55 -7.10
N ILE A 90 -2.84 -12.48 -6.19
CA ILE A 90 -4.19 -12.92 -5.79
C ILE A 90 -5.04 -11.71 -5.37
N ALA A 91 -4.51 -10.90 -4.45
CA ALA A 91 -5.18 -9.70 -3.93
C ALA A 91 -5.54 -8.70 -5.06
N ARG A 92 -4.61 -8.42 -5.98
CA ARG A 92 -4.87 -7.55 -7.13
C ARG A 92 -5.90 -8.16 -8.08
N THR A 93 -5.84 -9.46 -8.34
CA THR A 93 -6.81 -10.14 -9.20
C THR A 93 -8.23 -10.04 -8.62
N ILE A 94 -8.39 -10.31 -7.32
CA ILE A 94 -9.68 -10.16 -6.63
C ILE A 94 -10.16 -8.72 -6.73
N TYR A 95 -9.28 -7.75 -6.45
CA TYR A 95 -9.60 -6.33 -6.57
C TYR A 95 -10.06 -5.94 -7.98
N TYR A 96 -9.34 -6.34 -9.03
CA TYR A 96 -9.71 -5.96 -10.39
C TYR A 96 -10.98 -6.68 -10.88
N LYS A 97 -11.16 -7.96 -10.55
CA LYS A 97 -12.31 -8.74 -11.02
C LYS A 97 -13.61 -8.40 -10.29
N HIS A 98 -13.54 -8.12 -8.99
CA HIS A 98 -14.74 -7.96 -8.16
C HIS A 98 -14.92 -6.52 -7.68
N LEU A 99 -13.84 -5.84 -7.26
CA LEU A 99 -13.95 -4.51 -6.67
C LEU A 99 -13.84 -3.35 -7.67
N LYS A 100 -13.30 -3.59 -8.88
CA LYS A 100 -13.21 -2.59 -9.95
C LYS A 100 -14.30 -2.73 -11.02
N MET A 101 -14.82 -3.94 -11.25
CA MET A 101 -15.73 -4.22 -12.38
C MET A 101 -17.22 -4.19 -12.03
N GLU A 102 -17.62 -4.29 -10.75
CA GLU A 102 -19.06 -4.28 -10.39
C GLU A 102 -19.70 -2.90 -10.47
N THR A 103 -18.92 -1.83 -10.50
CA THR A 103 -19.43 -0.47 -10.61
C THR A 103 -18.94 0.13 -11.92
N GLY A 104 -19.82 0.21 -12.92
CA GLY A 104 -19.64 1.08 -14.09
C GLY A 104 -19.27 2.52 -13.70
N ASP A 105 -19.57 2.90 -12.46
CA ASP A 105 -19.14 4.14 -11.80
C ASP A 105 -18.10 3.88 -10.70
N LYS A 106 -16.81 3.90 -11.07
CA LYS A 106 -15.60 4.04 -10.23
C LYS A 106 -15.45 3.08 -9.01
N PRO A 107 -14.31 2.37 -8.87
CA PRO A 107 -14.02 1.63 -7.64
C PRO A 107 -14.03 2.57 -6.41
N LYS A 108 -14.90 2.30 -5.44
CA LYS A 108 -14.93 3.01 -4.15
C LYS A 108 -13.69 2.72 -3.30
N ILE A 109 -12.99 1.62 -3.56
CA ILE A 109 -11.79 1.21 -2.82
C ILE A 109 -10.56 1.54 -3.67
N PRO A 110 -9.65 2.41 -3.21
CA PRO A 110 -8.39 2.65 -3.92
C PRO A 110 -7.45 1.44 -3.86
N SER A 111 -6.65 1.24 -4.91
CA SER A 111 -5.67 0.14 -5.00
C SER A 111 -4.63 0.13 -3.86
N TYR A 112 -4.35 1.29 -3.25
CA TYR A 112 -3.44 1.37 -2.11
C TYR A 112 -3.99 0.63 -0.87
N ILE A 113 -5.32 0.53 -0.70
CA ILE A 113 -5.93 -0.24 0.41
C ILE A 113 -5.56 -1.71 0.28
N ILE A 114 -5.62 -2.26 -0.92
CA ILE A 114 -5.25 -3.65 -1.20
C ILE A 114 -3.76 -3.89 -0.91
N LYS A 115 -2.91 -2.95 -1.31
CA LYS A 115 -1.46 -3.00 -1.02
C LYS A 115 -1.20 -3.02 0.48
N THR A 116 -1.91 -2.17 1.24
CA THR A 116 -1.82 -2.10 2.69
C THR A 116 -2.28 -3.39 3.36
N CYS A 117 -3.39 -3.99 2.90
CA CYS A 117 -3.84 -5.29 3.42
C CYS A 117 -2.80 -6.38 3.21
N VAL A 118 -2.17 -6.44 2.03
CA VAL A 118 -1.09 -7.41 1.76
C VAL A 118 0.08 -7.20 2.72
N LEU A 119 0.50 -5.96 2.97
CA LEU A 119 1.57 -5.67 3.91
C LEU A 119 1.24 -6.17 5.33
N TRP A 120 0.04 -5.89 5.82
CA TRP A 120 -0.41 -6.37 7.13
C TRP A 120 -0.49 -7.90 7.23
N ILE A 121 -0.99 -8.58 6.20
CA ILE A 121 -1.05 -10.04 6.18
C ILE A 121 0.36 -10.63 6.26
N CYS A 122 1.32 -10.08 5.53
CA CYS A 122 2.72 -10.52 5.59
C CYS A 122 3.37 -10.26 6.96
N GLU A 123 2.84 -9.33 7.74
CA GLU A 123 3.34 -8.98 9.07
C GLU A 123 2.71 -9.82 10.17
N ILE A 124 1.41 -10.13 10.05
CA ILE A 124 0.64 -10.87 11.06
C ILE A 124 0.80 -12.38 10.90
N PHE A 125 0.93 -12.86 9.66
CA PHE A 125 1.00 -14.28 9.35
C PHE A 125 2.38 -14.65 8.81
N ASP A 126 2.95 -15.74 9.30
CA ASP A 126 3.98 -16.44 8.54
C ASP A 126 3.29 -17.10 7.34
N ILE A 127 3.65 -16.64 6.14
CA ILE A 127 3.08 -17.09 4.87
C ILE A 127 4.12 -17.79 4.00
N GLU A 128 5.36 -17.95 4.48
CA GLU A 128 6.44 -18.54 3.68
C GLU A 128 6.21 -20.04 3.44
N GLN A 129 5.53 -20.73 4.37
CA GLN A 129 5.19 -22.16 4.28
C GLN A 129 3.77 -22.43 3.77
N ASP A 130 2.99 -21.38 3.48
CA ASP A 130 1.61 -21.55 3.05
C ASP A 130 1.51 -22.12 1.64
N ALA A 131 0.60 -23.08 1.47
CA ALA A 131 0.08 -23.42 0.15
C ALA A 131 -0.69 -22.22 -0.45
N GLN A 132 -0.72 -22.13 -1.78
CA GLN A 132 -1.34 -21.01 -2.51
C GLN A 132 -2.80 -20.75 -2.10
N GLN A 133 -3.54 -21.82 -1.79
CA GLN A 133 -4.94 -21.77 -1.39
C GLN A 133 -5.11 -21.05 -0.04
N HIS A 134 -4.21 -21.31 0.91
CA HIS A 134 -4.23 -20.66 2.22
C HIS A 134 -3.92 -19.17 2.14
N LEU A 135 -3.08 -18.74 1.20
CA LEU A 135 -2.81 -17.31 0.96
C LEU A 135 -4.09 -16.55 0.57
N ALA A 136 -4.92 -17.15 -0.30
CA ALA A 136 -6.18 -16.56 -0.71
C ALA A 136 -7.18 -16.47 0.45
N ILE A 137 -7.30 -17.54 1.24
CA ILE A 137 -8.16 -17.58 2.43
C ILE A 137 -7.74 -16.51 3.44
N LYS A 138 -6.44 -16.45 3.79
CA LYS A 138 -5.90 -15.43 4.71
C LYS A 138 -6.19 -14.01 4.22
N PHE A 139 -6.09 -13.76 2.91
CA PHE A 139 -6.44 -12.46 2.33
C PHE A 139 -7.91 -12.11 2.51
N ILE A 140 -8.81 -13.02 2.13
CA ILE A 140 -10.26 -12.80 2.21
C ILE A 140 -10.69 -12.63 3.67
N GLU A 141 -10.20 -13.49 4.57
CA GLU A 141 -10.51 -13.41 6.00
C GLU A 141 -10.03 -12.09 6.61
N TYR A 142 -8.82 -11.65 6.28
CA TYR A 142 -8.29 -10.38 6.78
C TYR A 142 -9.16 -9.20 6.30
N VAL A 143 -9.48 -9.16 5.00
CA VAL A 143 -10.35 -8.11 4.44
C VAL A 143 -11.73 -8.15 5.08
N ARG A 144 -12.35 -9.33 5.21
CA ARG A 144 -13.66 -9.51 5.84
C ARG A 144 -13.67 -8.97 7.27
N ARG A 145 -12.71 -9.37 8.10
CA ARG A 145 -12.57 -8.87 9.48
C ARG A 145 -12.44 -7.35 9.53
N LYS A 146 -11.70 -6.74 8.60
CA LYS A 146 -11.55 -5.27 8.54
C LYS A 146 -12.80 -4.53 8.06
N LEU A 147 -13.67 -5.18 7.29
CA LEU A 147 -14.98 -4.64 6.92
C LEU A 147 -15.99 -4.78 8.07
N GLU A 148 -15.93 -5.88 8.84
CA GLU A 148 -16.81 -6.13 10.00
C GLU A 148 -16.47 -5.28 11.23
N THR A 149 -15.21 -4.83 11.35
CA THR A 149 -14.72 -3.99 12.47
C THR A 149 -14.61 -2.51 12.12
N GLY A 150 -15.05 -2.12 10.92
CA GLY A 150 -15.05 -0.74 10.41
C GLY A 150 -16.22 0.09 10.87
#